data_AF-A0A366DM39-F1
#
_entry.id   AF-A0A366DM39-F1
#
_cell.length_a   1.000
_cell.length_b   1.000
_cell.length_c   1.000
_cell.angle_alpha   90.00
_cell.angle_beta   90.00
_cell.angle_gamma   90.00
#
_symmetry.space_group_name_H-M   'P 1'
#
loop_
_entity.id
_entity.type
_entity.pdbx_description
1 polymer ?
#
loop_
_entity_poly.entity_id
_entity_poly.type
_entity_poly.pdbx_seq_one_letter_code
_entity_poly.pdbx_strand_id
1 'polypeptide(L)'
;MKEFIAQTRIELLNSDHVLTQVCAHMIEHDAEVEMRGEKRVLRFLDTQADLTCEGNEVLIDVRSKPLEGIYFTRMALRSHILEFSEHKIPLFEWTGDGETIVRPPNFQILEVVSCQNITPHMRRIAFKADNIARLMKQLCPQLVECWNIYRKQRAVLL
;
A
#
# COMPACT_ATOMS: atom_id res chain seq x y z
N MET A 1 0.19 6.90 22.50
CA MET A 1 0.46 7.37 21.12
C MET A 1 -0.87 7.42 20.39
N LYS A 2 -1.07 8.40 19.51
CA LYS A 2 -2.26 8.46 18.65
C LYS A 2 -2.20 7.28 17.66
N GLU A 3 -3.31 6.57 17.49
CA GLU A 3 -3.50 5.60 16.41
C GLU A 3 -4.12 6.35 15.23
N PHE A 4 -3.63 6.08 14.02
CA PHE A 4 -4.22 6.60 12.79
C PHE A 4 -5.28 5.62 12.29
N ILE A 5 -6.38 6.15 11.78
CA ILE A 5 -7.52 5.35 11.33
C ILE A 5 -7.99 5.86 9.96
N ALA A 6 -8.22 4.95 9.03
CA ALA A 6 -8.84 5.25 7.74
C ALA A 6 -9.87 4.17 7.39
N GLN A 7 -10.97 4.56 6.77
CA GLN A 7 -12.05 3.67 6.39
C GLN A 7 -12.55 3.94 4.97
N THR A 8 -13.02 2.92 4.28
CA THR A 8 -13.72 3.04 2.99
C THR A 8 -14.77 1.94 2.87
N ARG A 9 -15.82 2.22 2.11
CA ARG A 9 -16.78 1.22 1.64
C ARG A 9 -16.66 1.10 0.14
N ILE A 10 -16.66 -0.12 -0.38
CA ILE A 10 -16.54 -0.38 -1.81
C ILE A 10 -17.61 -1.37 -2.27
N GLU A 11 -18.14 -1.16 -3.47
CA GLU A 11 -18.91 -2.19 -4.17
C GLU A 11 -17.96 -3.26 -4.71
N LEU A 12 -18.19 -4.52 -4.33
CA LEU A 12 -17.38 -5.66 -4.75
C LEU A 12 -18.25 -6.90 -4.93
N LEU A 13 -18.53 -7.25 -6.19
CA LEU A 13 -19.21 -8.49 -6.53
C LEU A 13 -18.35 -9.69 -6.13
N ASN A 14 -18.98 -10.76 -5.65
CA ASN A 14 -18.29 -11.96 -5.15
C ASN A 14 -17.24 -11.61 -4.08
N SER A 15 -17.57 -10.65 -3.20
CA SER A 15 -16.69 -10.10 -2.17
C SER A 15 -15.93 -11.18 -1.40
N ASP A 16 -16.63 -12.23 -0.97
CA ASP A 16 -16.02 -13.35 -0.25
C ASP A 16 -14.93 -14.08 -1.07
N HIS A 17 -15.19 -14.32 -2.35
CA HIS A 17 -14.21 -14.97 -3.23
C HIS A 17 -12.98 -14.07 -3.45
N VAL A 18 -13.19 -12.81 -3.81
CA VAL A 18 -12.12 -11.84 -4.05
C VAL A 18 -11.27 -11.67 -2.80
N LEU A 19 -11.90 -11.45 -1.64
CA LEU A 19 -11.16 -11.29 -0.39
C LEU A 19 -10.43 -12.56 0.04
N THR A 20 -10.82 -13.74 -0.45
CA THR A 20 -10.09 -15.01 -0.18
C THR A 20 -8.78 -15.04 -0.91
N GLN A 21 -8.77 -14.59 -2.17
CA GLN A 21 -7.55 -14.43 -2.95
C GLN A 21 -6.66 -13.33 -2.36
N VAL A 22 -7.23 -12.19 -1.96
CA VAL A 22 -6.49 -11.12 -1.26
C VAL A 22 -5.83 -11.66 0.00
N CYS A 23 -6.58 -12.33 0.89
CA CYS A 23 -6.01 -12.90 2.11
C CYS A 23 -4.88 -13.90 1.82
N ALA A 24 -5.10 -14.82 0.86
CA ALA A 24 -4.08 -15.81 0.47
C ALA A 24 -2.80 -15.13 -0.01
N HIS A 25 -2.91 -14.10 -0.86
CA HIS A 25 -1.76 -13.36 -1.34
C HIS A 25 -1.09 -12.55 -0.22
N MET A 26 -1.86 -11.96 0.70
CA MET A 26 -1.29 -11.21 1.83
C MET A 26 -0.47 -12.13 2.75
N ILE A 27 -0.84 -13.40 2.91
CA ILE A 27 -0.03 -14.38 3.67
C ILE A 27 1.34 -14.59 3.02
N GLU A 28 1.43 -14.58 1.68
CA GLU A 28 2.72 -14.67 0.96
C GLU A 28 3.66 -13.48 1.29
N HIS A 29 3.09 -12.36 1.77
CA HIS A 29 3.80 -11.17 2.22
C HIS A 29 3.88 -11.06 3.75
N ASP A 30 3.85 -12.18 4.47
CA ASP A 30 3.94 -12.29 5.93
C ASP A 30 2.79 -11.62 6.70
N ALA A 31 1.60 -11.50 6.09
CA ALA A 31 0.41 -11.10 6.84
C ALA A 31 -0.03 -12.19 7.80
N GLU A 32 -0.37 -11.81 9.03
CA GLU A 32 -1.24 -12.65 9.85
C GLU A 32 -2.69 -12.43 9.41
N VAL A 33 -3.39 -13.52 9.10
CA VAL A 33 -4.79 -13.48 8.68
C VAL A 33 -5.65 -14.24 9.68
N GLU A 34 -6.73 -13.60 10.12
CA GLU A 34 -7.71 -14.18 11.01
C GLU A 34 -9.12 -14.04 10.43
N MET A 35 -9.85 -15.16 10.33
CA MET A 35 -11.21 -15.21 9.81
C MET A 35 -12.21 -15.22 10.97
N ARG A 36 -13.19 -14.32 10.95
CA ARG A 36 -14.23 -14.17 11.98
C ARG A 36 -15.60 -13.96 11.32
N GLY A 37 -16.23 -15.05 10.90
CA GLY A 37 -17.50 -14.98 10.16
C GLY A 37 -17.31 -14.19 8.85
N GLU A 38 -18.08 -13.12 8.67
CA GLU A 38 -18.01 -12.22 7.50
C GLU A 38 -16.83 -11.23 7.56
N LYS A 39 -16.07 -11.24 8.66
CA LYS A 39 -14.93 -10.35 8.88
C LYS A 39 -13.60 -11.08 8.67
N ARG A 40 -12.68 -10.42 7.98
CA ARG A 40 -11.30 -10.87 7.75
C ARG A 40 -10.37 -9.83 8.34
N VAL A 41 -9.48 -10.26 9.23
CA VAL A 41 -8.54 -9.37 9.90
C VAL A 41 -7.14 -9.67 9.40
N LEU A 42 -6.52 -8.68 8.76
CA LEU A 42 -5.14 -8.71 8.28
C LEU A 42 -4.27 -7.91 9.24
N ARG A 43 -3.15 -8.46 9.69
CA ARG A 43 -2.17 -7.74 10.53
C ARG A 43 -0.77 -7.78 9.91
N PHE A 44 -0.12 -6.62 9.93
CA PHE A 44 1.24 -6.40 9.45
C PHE A 44 1.96 -5.45 10.39
N LEU A 45 3.02 -5.91 11.08
CA LEU A 45 3.79 -5.06 12.00
C LEU A 45 2.87 -4.30 12.97
N ASP A 46 2.88 -2.95 12.91
CA ASP A 46 2.04 -2.05 13.71
C ASP A 46 0.76 -1.59 12.99
N THR A 47 0.26 -2.36 12.01
CA THR A 47 -0.91 -2.04 11.18
C THR A 47 -1.89 -3.19 11.12
N GLN A 48 -3.18 -2.89 11.15
CA GLN A 48 -4.27 -3.85 11.00
C GLN A 48 -5.28 -3.34 9.97
N ALA A 49 -5.77 -4.23 9.11
CA ALA A 49 -6.92 -4.01 8.26
C ALA A 49 -8.03 -5.00 8.58
N ASP A 50 -9.24 -4.49 8.78
CA ASP A 50 -10.45 -5.24 8.99
C ASP A 50 -11.29 -5.13 7.72
N LEU A 51 -11.61 -6.26 7.09
CA LEU A 51 -12.42 -6.35 5.88
C LEU A 51 -13.72 -7.07 6.23
N THR A 52 -14.86 -6.38 6.16
CA THR A 52 -16.17 -6.95 6.48
C THR A 52 -17.00 -7.05 5.20
N CYS A 53 -17.40 -8.27 4.85
CA CYS A 53 -18.30 -8.51 3.72
C CYS A 53 -19.74 -8.19 4.12
N GLU A 54 -20.42 -7.34 3.34
CA GLU A 54 -21.84 -7.02 3.50
C GLU A 54 -22.54 -7.22 2.14
N GLY A 55 -22.79 -8.49 1.79
CA GLY A 55 -23.31 -8.85 0.47
C GLY A 55 -22.35 -8.47 -0.66
N ASN A 56 -22.78 -7.56 -1.53
CA ASN A 56 -21.97 -7.04 -2.65
C ASN A 56 -21.15 -5.80 -2.28
N GLU A 57 -21.01 -5.51 -0.99
CA GLU A 57 -20.16 -4.44 -0.49
C GLU A 57 -19.11 -4.99 0.47
N VAL A 58 -18.00 -4.25 0.59
CA VAL A 58 -16.98 -4.50 1.61
C VAL A 58 -16.73 -3.21 2.36
N LEU A 59 -16.85 -3.26 3.69
CA LEU A 59 -16.34 -2.23 4.59
C LEU A 59 -14.89 -2.56 4.93
N ILE A 60 -14.00 -1.58 4.78
CA ILE A 60 -12.58 -1.71 5.04
C ILE A 60 -12.19 -0.67 6.09
N ASP A 61 -11.71 -1.12 7.25
CA ASP A 61 -11.16 -0.27 8.30
C ASP A 61 -9.66 -0.56 8.46
N VAL A 62 -8.84 0.47 8.44
CA VAL A 62 -7.39 0.37 8.62
C VAL A 62 -6.98 1.16 9.84
N ARG A 63 -6.19 0.53 10.73
CA ARG A 63 -5.61 1.16 11.92
C ARG A 63 -4.11 0.97 11.91
N SER A 64 -3.37 2.01 12.25
CA SER A 64 -1.91 1.94 12.29
C SER A 64 -1.31 2.90 13.31
N LYS A 65 -0.21 2.50 13.95
CA LYS A 65 0.58 3.43 14.79
C LYS A 65 1.34 4.47 13.94
N PRO A 66 2.07 4.10 12.87
CA PRO A 66 2.63 5.06 11.93
C PRO A 66 1.63 5.49 10.84
N LEU A 67 1.68 6.75 10.43
CA LEU A 67 0.85 7.24 9.31
C LEU A 67 1.19 6.52 7.99
N GLU A 68 2.45 6.10 7.84
CA GLU A 68 2.93 5.33 6.70
C GLU A 68 2.22 3.98 6.57
N GLY A 69 1.84 3.34 7.68
CA GLY A 69 1.09 2.08 7.63
C GLY A 69 -0.29 2.25 7.00
N ILE A 70 -0.98 3.37 7.29
CA ILE A 70 -2.22 3.73 6.60
C ILE A 70 -2.00 3.83 5.09
N TYR A 71 -0.96 4.52 4.64
CA TYR A 71 -0.66 4.66 3.21
C TYR A 71 -0.42 3.32 2.52
N PHE A 72 0.50 2.50 3.07
CA PHE A 72 0.88 1.26 2.42
C PHE A 72 -0.25 0.23 2.41
N THR A 73 -1.02 0.12 3.49
CA THR A 73 -2.17 -0.80 3.54
C THR A 73 -3.29 -0.37 2.61
N ARG A 74 -3.62 0.94 2.52
CA ARG A 74 -4.60 1.45 1.53
C ARG A 74 -4.17 1.12 0.10
N MET A 75 -2.90 1.31 -0.21
CA MET A 75 -2.33 1.02 -1.53
C MET A 75 -2.36 -0.48 -1.83
N ALA A 76 -1.92 -1.32 -0.88
CA ALA A 76 -1.87 -2.77 -1.04
C ALA A 76 -3.28 -3.36 -1.21
N LEU A 77 -4.24 -2.98 -0.37
CA LEU A 77 -5.62 -3.45 -0.48
C LEU A 77 -6.25 -3.04 -1.81
N ARG A 78 -6.11 -1.77 -2.21
CA ARG A 78 -6.62 -1.30 -3.51
C ARG A 78 -6.02 -2.09 -4.67
N SER A 79 -4.71 -2.32 -4.64
CA SER A 79 -3.99 -3.02 -5.70
C SER A 79 -4.51 -4.45 -5.88
N HIS A 80 -4.58 -5.22 -4.79
CA HIS A 80 -4.90 -6.65 -4.87
C HIS A 80 -6.41 -6.90 -4.98
N ILE A 81 -7.26 -6.06 -4.38
CA ILE A 81 -8.70 -6.13 -4.63
C ILE A 81 -8.98 -5.88 -6.12
N LEU A 82 -8.30 -4.91 -6.74
CA LEU A 82 -8.44 -4.65 -8.16
C LEU A 82 -7.96 -5.84 -9.01
N GLU A 83 -6.80 -6.40 -8.68
CA GLU A 83 -6.20 -7.53 -9.39
C GLU A 83 -7.11 -8.76 -9.41
N PHE A 84 -7.76 -9.06 -8.28
CA PHE A 84 -8.64 -10.21 -8.15
C PHE A 84 -10.11 -9.91 -8.48
N SER A 85 -10.45 -8.66 -8.84
CA SER A 85 -11.80 -8.30 -9.30
C SER A 85 -11.95 -8.52 -10.81
N GLU A 86 -12.94 -9.31 -11.23
CA GLU A 86 -13.13 -9.68 -12.64
C GLU A 86 -13.95 -8.67 -13.46
N HIS A 87 -14.65 -7.74 -12.80
CA HIS A 87 -15.73 -6.99 -13.45
C HIS A 87 -15.56 -5.47 -13.34
N LYS A 88 -16.01 -4.90 -12.21
CA LYS A 88 -16.05 -3.46 -11.97
C LYS A 88 -14.89 -3.09 -11.05
N ILE A 89 -14.12 -2.10 -11.48
CA ILE A 89 -13.11 -1.45 -10.65
C ILE A 89 -13.83 -0.78 -9.47
N PRO A 90 -13.61 -1.23 -8.22
CA PRO A 90 -14.26 -0.61 -7.08
C PRO A 90 -13.74 0.81 -6.89
N LEU A 91 -14.64 1.74 -6.56
CA LEU A 91 -14.25 3.10 -6.21
C LEU A 91 -13.87 3.14 -4.73
N PHE A 92 -12.63 3.53 -4.44
CA PHE A 92 -12.12 3.68 -3.07
C PHE A 92 -12.19 5.15 -2.65
N GLU A 93 -13.17 5.50 -1.82
CA GLU A 93 -13.31 6.81 -1.20
C GLU A 93 -12.97 6.70 0.29
N TRP A 94 -11.69 6.89 0.59
CA TRP A 94 -11.20 6.81 1.96
C TRP A 94 -11.61 8.05 2.75
N THR A 95 -12.00 7.84 4.01
CA THR A 95 -12.18 8.89 5.02
C THR A 95 -11.29 8.61 6.22
N GLY A 96 -10.91 9.64 6.97
CA GLY A 96 -10.07 9.53 8.16
C GLY A 96 -8.64 10.08 7.96
N ASP A 97 -7.69 9.56 8.73
CA ASP A 97 -6.29 9.97 8.63
C ASP A 97 -5.67 9.57 7.27
N GLY A 98 -4.64 10.31 6.85
CA GLY A 98 -3.88 10.02 5.63
C GLY A 98 -4.34 10.79 4.39
N GLU A 99 -5.33 11.68 4.49
CA GLU A 99 -5.62 12.70 3.48
C GLU A 99 -4.50 13.74 3.36
N THR A 100 -3.75 13.95 4.44
CA THR A 100 -2.60 14.87 4.50
C THR A 100 -1.35 14.32 3.82
N ILE A 101 -1.38 13.10 3.29
CA ILE A 101 -0.24 12.48 2.60
C ILE A 101 -0.14 13.05 1.20
N VAL A 102 0.54 14.19 1.08
CA VAL A 102 0.78 14.87 -0.21
C VAL A 102 1.89 14.18 -1.01
N ARG A 103 2.77 13.43 -0.33
CA ARG A 103 3.87 12.67 -0.95
C ARG A 103 3.85 11.23 -0.46
N PRO A 104 3.88 10.24 -1.36
CA PRO A 104 4.08 8.85 -0.99
C PRO A 104 5.25 8.68 -0.01
N PRO A 105 5.10 7.98 1.12
CA PRO A 105 6.16 7.83 2.11
C PRO A 105 7.43 7.14 1.61
N ASN A 106 7.32 6.39 0.51
CA ASN A 106 8.44 5.75 -0.19
C ASN A 106 9.12 6.67 -1.23
N PHE A 107 8.73 7.94 -1.32
CA PHE A 107 9.36 8.93 -2.19
C PHE A 107 10.11 9.98 -1.38
N GLN A 108 11.33 10.29 -1.83
CA GLN A 108 12.16 11.34 -1.26
C GLN A 108 12.72 12.21 -2.38
N ILE A 109 12.75 13.52 -2.14
CA ILE A 109 13.45 14.44 -3.02
C ILE A 109 14.93 14.37 -2.67
N LEU A 110 15.75 14.06 -3.66
CA LEU A 110 17.20 14.07 -3.57
C LEU A 110 17.74 15.30 -4.28
N GLU A 111 18.67 15.99 -3.64
CA GLU A 111 19.44 17.09 -4.23
C GLU A 111 20.75 16.52 -4.79
N VAL A 112 21.07 16.83 -6.05
CA VAL A 112 22.37 16.49 -6.63
C VAL A 112 23.41 17.48 -6.10
N VAL A 113 24.40 17.00 -5.35
CA VAL A 113 25.44 17.85 -4.75
C VAL A 113 26.78 17.78 -5.47
N SER A 114 27.05 16.71 -6.22
CA SER A 114 28.20 16.66 -7.11
C SER A 114 28.05 15.61 -8.20
N CYS A 115 28.78 15.82 -9.30
CA CYS A 115 28.91 14.88 -10.41
C CYS A 115 30.39 14.76 -10.77
N GLN A 116 30.92 13.54 -10.79
CA GLN A 116 32.32 13.28 -11.12
C GLN A 116 32.42 12.17 -12.17
N ASN A 117 33.12 12.42 -13.27
CA ASN A 117 33.49 11.35 -14.20
C ASN A 117 34.60 10.51 -13.56
N ILE A 118 34.36 9.21 -13.42
CA ILE A 118 35.31 8.25 -12.83
C ILE A 118 36.14 7.58 -13.94
N THR A 119 35.49 7.26 -15.05
CA THR A 119 36.12 6.79 -16.30
C THR A 119 35.36 7.41 -17.49
N PRO A 120 35.79 7.23 -18.75
CA PRO A 120 35.06 7.76 -19.90
C PRO A 120 33.60 7.30 -20.01
N HIS A 121 33.26 6.15 -19.41
CA HIS A 121 31.92 5.56 -19.44
C HIS A 121 31.24 5.49 -18.06
N MET A 122 31.86 6.02 -17.00
CA MET A 122 31.26 6.05 -15.66
C MET A 122 31.23 7.45 -15.07
N ARG A 123 30.06 7.82 -14.54
CA ARG A 123 29.86 9.03 -13.75
C ARG A 123 29.28 8.67 -12.39
N ARG A 124 29.92 9.17 -11.34
CA ARG A 124 29.39 9.15 -9.98
C ARG A 124 28.56 10.40 -9.75
N ILE A 125 27.34 10.25 -9.25
CA ILE A 125 26.47 11.34 -8.83
C ILE A 125 26.29 11.20 -7.32
N ALA A 126 26.61 12.25 -6.57
CA ALA A 126 26.39 12.30 -5.13
C ALA A 126 25.08 13.03 -4.86
N PHE A 127 24.28 12.48 -3.96
CA PHE A 127 23.00 13.03 -3.55
C PHE A 127 23.01 13.43 -2.08
N LYS A 128 22.24 14.46 -1.75
CA LYS A 128 21.87 14.85 -0.39
C LYS A 128 20.36 14.74 -0.24
N ALA A 129 19.91 14.33 0.94
CA ALA A 129 18.50 14.37 1.31
C ALA A 129 18.38 14.48 2.82
N ASP A 130 17.26 15.04 3.28
CA ASP A 130 16.91 14.99 4.68
C ASP A 130 16.55 13.56 5.09
N ASN A 131 17.08 13.10 6.23
CA ASN A 131 16.73 11.82 6.85
C ASN A 131 16.75 10.58 5.92
N ILE A 132 17.85 10.40 5.15
CA ILE A 132 18.05 9.23 4.26
C ILE A 132 17.90 7.90 5.00
N ALA A 133 18.28 7.84 6.28
CA ALA A 133 18.20 6.63 7.09
C ALA A 133 16.79 6.01 7.14
N ARG A 134 15.73 6.81 6.95
CA ARG A 134 14.35 6.31 6.85
C ARG A 134 14.16 5.36 5.66
N LEU A 135 14.73 5.68 4.50
CA LEU A 135 14.61 4.87 3.29
C LEU A 135 15.41 3.57 3.38
N MET A 136 16.50 3.56 4.14
CA MET A 136 17.34 2.37 4.32
C MET A 136 16.59 1.25 5.05
N LYS A 137 15.56 1.58 5.84
CA LYS A 137 14.71 0.63 6.57
C LYS A 137 13.46 0.20 5.79
N GLN A 138 13.06 0.97 4.78
CA GLN A 138 11.90 0.68 3.93
C GLN A 138 12.23 -0.30 2.79
N LEU A 139 13.47 -0.75 2.66
CA LEU A 139 13.84 -1.87 1.80
C LEU A 139 13.38 -3.18 2.44
N CYS A 140 12.08 -3.30 2.66
CA CYS A 140 11.47 -4.61 2.76
C CYS A 140 11.38 -5.18 1.33
N PRO A 141 11.65 -6.48 1.11
CA PRO A 141 11.44 -7.13 -0.19
C PRO A 141 10.03 -6.90 -0.78
N GLN A 142 9.05 -6.62 0.10
CA GLN A 142 7.62 -6.39 -0.14
C GLN A 142 7.28 -5.22 -1.10
N LEU A 143 8.18 -4.25 -1.32
CA LEU A 143 7.90 -3.05 -2.16
C LEU A 143 8.29 -3.19 -3.64
N VAL A 144 9.10 -4.18 -4.00
CA VAL A 144 9.60 -4.33 -5.38
C VAL A 144 8.50 -4.84 -6.33
N GLU A 145 7.59 -5.69 -5.86
CA GLU A 145 6.48 -6.20 -6.68
C GLU A 145 5.30 -5.22 -6.76
N CYS A 146 4.98 -4.52 -5.67
CA CYS A 146 3.98 -3.44 -5.66
C CYS A 146 4.28 -2.34 -6.71
N TRP A 147 5.58 -2.09 -6.99
CA TRP A 147 6.02 -1.13 -8.00
C TRP A 147 5.59 -1.52 -9.43
N ASN A 148 5.63 -2.80 -9.78
CA ASN A 148 5.23 -3.27 -11.11
C ASN A 148 3.73 -3.11 -11.35
N ILE A 149 2.90 -3.19 -10.31
CA ILE A 149 1.45 -2.99 -10.40
C ILE A 149 1.09 -1.50 -10.47
N TYR A 150 1.76 -0.64 -9.68
CA TYR A 150 1.57 0.82 -9.75
C TYR A 150 1.93 1.39 -11.13
N ARG A 151 2.94 0.80 -11.81
CA ARG A 151 3.32 1.17 -13.17
C ARG A 151 2.23 0.85 -14.21
N LYS A 152 1.45 -0.22 -14.03
CA LYS A 152 0.29 -0.54 -14.90
C LYS A 152 -0.87 0.43 -14.70
N GLN A 153 -1.13 0.86 -13.46
CA GLN A 153 -2.25 1.76 -13.16
C GLN A 153 -2.04 3.19 -13.70
N ARG A 154 -0.78 3.67 -13.78
CA ARG A 154 -0.48 4.98 -14.38
C ARG A 154 -0.65 5.02 -15.91
N ALA A 155 -0.70 3.86 -16.57
CA ALA A 155 -0.94 3.77 -18.03
C ALA A 155 -2.43 3.88 -18.41
N VAL A 156 -3.34 3.93 -17.43
CA VAL A 156 -4.80 4.06 -17.66
C VAL A 156 -5.32 5.48 -17.36
N LEU A 157 -4.44 6.38 -16.88
CA LEU A 157 -4.75 7.77 -16.52
C LEU A 157 -3.99 8.82 -17.36
N LEU A 158 -3.45 8.41 -18.52
CA LEU A 158 -2.94 9.26 -19.59
C LEU A 158 -3.49 8.76 -20.93
#